data_AF-A0A7C4LS68-F1
#
_entry.id   AF-A0A7C4LS68-F1
#
_cell.length_a   1.000
_cell.length_b   1.000
_cell.length_c   1.000
_cell.angle_alpha   90.00
_cell.angle_beta   90.00
_cell.angle_gamma   90.00
#
_symmetry.space_group_name_H-M   'P 1'
#
loop_
_entity.id
_entity.type
_entity.pdbx_description
1 polymer ?
#
loop_
_entity_poly.entity_id
_entity_poly.type
_entity_poly.pdbx_seq_one_letter_code
_entity_poly.pdbx_strand_id
1 'polypeptide(L)'
;MSAFIPFTAADSSGWSRPRAHRPLLMDNPPAPANRRRLLVCTTGTSIAQGCPSLRRYFQADYPWDRPADDLAAEIAARLQGQPWDNASRVRQLSAELNSLSRLGAGPGDQVALLATDTAEGRVCAEALEGAIRLAFRLPGERDVEIFGVPGLQIRRAWRLRHQGIPELIKTILALRADALKVPGCQVILNPTGGYKGVVPFLAILGMLFRLKSVYVFEFSETLIELPPLPVTFDLDLFERARPALVYALEQSSVALEEFLCRIPHLQYHERELFMGFLELEENGKTWALSPLACVLVGVSRAGARQVKISPAVLTRARELTGAARERFLLLLDRVAEPLWRTRHLHAFSGTDLEVYKQGNVPERLAGITRDGAFYLCEYYGDHDLYEKDLPRRKEHQYRLETFLPWQGEATLTALEEEAAPDQAEAPGRADPAGLALRQLEREKLEMRRQLAKLERQVKDLQEQLRHERERTGPEETGKEVVEPVDIEYIKNINTDEADDE
;
A
#
# COMPACT_ATOMS: atom_id res chain seq x y z
N MET A 1 -45.73 -2.22 30.14
CA MET A 1 -46.07 -0.80 30.37
C MET A 1 -44.93 0.04 29.83
N SER A 2 -45.11 0.58 28.63
CA SER A 2 -44.16 1.43 27.91
C SER A 2 -44.26 2.86 28.41
N ALA A 3 -43.13 3.49 28.75
CA ALA A 3 -43.05 4.93 28.92
C ALA A 3 -42.58 5.56 27.60
N PHE A 4 -43.56 6.06 26.83
CA PHE A 4 -43.35 6.97 25.71
C PHE A 4 -43.23 8.39 26.26
N ILE A 5 -42.16 9.10 25.91
CA ILE A 5 -42.04 10.55 26.16
C ILE A 5 -42.36 11.25 24.83
N PRO A 6 -43.41 12.10 24.73
CA PRO A 6 -43.78 12.75 23.49
C PRO A 6 -42.90 13.98 23.24
N PHE A 7 -42.35 14.09 22.03
CA PHE A 7 -41.70 15.30 21.54
C PHE A 7 -42.78 16.24 20.98
N THR A 8 -43.02 17.36 21.64
CA THR A 8 -43.90 18.43 21.16
C THR A 8 -43.17 19.28 20.11
N ALA A 9 -43.83 19.52 18.98
CA ALA A 9 -43.36 20.40 17.93
C ALA A 9 -43.41 21.87 18.41
N ALA A 10 -42.27 22.55 18.43
CA ALA A 10 -42.17 23.99 18.66
C ALA A 10 -41.72 24.70 17.37
N ASP A 11 -42.56 25.66 16.98
CA ASP A 11 -42.42 26.80 16.08
C ASP A 11 -41.28 26.87 15.05
N SER A 12 -41.71 26.95 13.79
CA SER A 12 -40.91 27.27 12.62
C SER A 12 -41.13 28.73 12.20
N SER A 13 -40.43 29.68 12.82
CA SER A 13 -40.27 31.02 12.24
C SER A 13 -39.00 31.69 12.76
N GLY A 14 -37.94 31.72 11.95
CA GLY A 14 -36.74 32.48 12.33
C GLY A 14 -35.39 32.11 11.71
N TRP A 15 -35.32 31.28 10.66
CA TRP A 15 -34.04 31.02 9.97
C TRP A 15 -34.01 31.69 8.59
N SER A 16 -33.39 32.86 8.53
CA SER A 16 -32.94 33.50 7.31
C SER A 16 -31.99 32.57 6.55
N ARG A 17 -32.33 32.23 5.31
CA ARG A 17 -31.56 31.36 4.42
C ARG A 17 -30.12 31.87 4.25
N PRO A 18 -29.07 31.10 4.61
CA PRO A 18 -27.74 31.36 4.08
C PRO A 18 -27.75 31.09 2.58
N ARG A 19 -27.08 31.94 1.80
CA ARG A 19 -26.91 31.75 0.35
C ARG A 19 -26.38 30.34 0.09
N ALA A 20 -27.11 29.58 -0.72
CA ALA A 20 -26.73 28.25 -1.13
C ALA A 20 -25.40 28.31 -1.90
N HIS A 21 -24.30 27.98 -1.22
CA HIS A 21 -23.13 27.49 -1.91
C HIS A 21 -23.53 26.16 -2.55
N ARG A 22 -23.67 26.18 -3.88
CA ARG A 22 -23.79 24.97 -4.69
C ARG A 22 -22.65 24.03 -4.26
N PRO A 23 -22.93 22.82 -3.75
CA PRO A 23 -21.87 21.84 -3.62
C PRO A 23 -21.28 21.66 -5.01
N LEU A 24 -19.95 21.72 -5.12
CA LEU A 24 -19.24 21.18 -6.28
C LEU A 24 -19.48 19.67 -6.28
N LEU A 25 -20.67 19.24 -6.72
CA LEU A 25 -20.83 17.96 -7.37
C LEU A 25 -19.92 18.06 -8.59
N MET A 26 -18.73 17.47 -8.47
CA MET A 26 -18.02 17.02 -9.66
C MET A 26 -18.95 16.00 -10.29
N ASP A 27 -19.69 16.45 -11.30
CA ASP A 27 -20.39 15.57 -12.22
C ASP A 27 -19.35 14.63 -12.78
N ASN A 28 -19.30 13.40 -12.25
CA ASN A 28 -18.55 12.33 -12.90
C ASN A 28 -19.15 12.23 -14.31
N PRO A 29 -18.34 12.38 -15.38
CA PRO A 29 -18.85 12.22 -16.72
C PRO A 29 -19.50 10.84 -16.84
N PRO A 30 -20.62 10.71 -17.57
CA PRO A 30 -21.29 9.42 -17.76
C PRO A 30 -20.26 8.40 -18.25
N ALA A 31 -20.19 7.26 -17.57
CA ALA A 31 -19.17 6.25 -17.83
C ALA A 31 -19.24 5.78 -19.30
N PRO A 32 -18.13 5.77 -20.05
CA PRO A 32 -18.12 5.29 -21.42
C PRO A 32 -18.52 3.80 -21.45
N ALA A 33 -19.33 3.42 -22.44
CA ALA A 33 -19.98 2.12 -22.58
C ALA A 33 -19.03 0.91 -22.80
N ASN A 34 -17.72 1.09 -22.67
CA ASN A 34 -16.71 0.06 -22.92
C ASN A 34 -15.56 0.10 -21.90
N ARG A 35 -15.91 0.21 -20.62
CA ARG A 35 -14.96 0.30 -19.51
C ARG A 35 -14.64 -1.11 -19.02
N ARG A 36 -13.39 -1.58 -19.19
CA ARG A 36 -12.93 -2.85 -18.59
C ARG A 36 -13.15 -2.82 -17.08
N ARG A 37 -13.71 -3.89 -16.51
CA ARG A 37 -13.91 -4.02 -15.06
C ARG A 37 -13.11 -5.19 -14.52
N LEU A 38 -12.53 -5.00 -13.34
CA LEU A 38 -11.99 -6.06 -12.51
C LEU A 38 -12.95 -6.28 -11.32
N LEU A 39 -13.61 -7.43 -11.29
CA LEU A 39 -14.56 -7.84 -10.27
C LEU A 39 -13.82 -8.71 -9.24
N VAL A 40 -13.47 -8.12 -8.10
CA VAL A 40 -12.72 -8.79 -7.03
C VAL A 40 -13.72 -9.42 -6.06
N CYS A 41 -13.87 -10.74 -6.12
CA CYS A 41 -14.89 -11.49 -5.41
C CYS A 41 -14.25 -12.35 -4.32
N THR A 42 -14.65 -12.18 -3.06
CA THR A 42 -14.36 -13.20 -2.05
C THR A 42 -15.25 -14.42 -2.31
N THR A 43 -14.69 -15.62 -2.16
CA THR A 43 -15.44 -16.86 -2.40
C THR A 43 -15.76 -17.59 -1.11
N GLY A 44 -16.92 -18.24 -1.09
CA GLY A 44 -17.31 -19.19 -0.07
C GLY A 44 -17.61 -20.55 -0.67
N THR A 45 -18.33 -21.34 0.10
CA THR A 45 -18.70 -22.72 -0.27
C THR A 45 -20.14 -22.83 -0.75
N SER A 46 -20.77 -21.71 -1.14
CA SER A 46 -22.20 -21.69 -1.47
C SER A 46 -22.53 -22.49 -2.71
N ILE A 47 -21.58 -22.60 -3.66
CA ILE A 47 -21.70 -23.47 -4.84
C ILE A 47 -21.80 -24.96 -4.47
N ALA A 48 -21.22 -25.34 -3.34
CA ALA A 48 -21.24 -26.70 -2.81
C ALA A 48 -22.42 -26.95 -1.85
N GLN A 49 -23.33 -25.99 -1.68
CA GLN A 49 -24.44 -26.13 -0.74
C GLN A 49 -25.33 -27.32 -1.12
N GLY A 50 -25.43 -28.32 -0.25
CA GLY A 50 -26.19 -29.55 -0.50
C GLY A 50 -25.35 -30.73 -0.98
N CYS A 51 -24.05 -30.54 -1.22
CA CYS A 51 -23.09 -31.64 -1.41
C CYS A 51 -22.87 -32.37 -0.07
N PRO A 52 -23.14 -33.69 0.04
CA PRO A 52 -23.01 -34.44 1.28
C PRO A 52 -21.63 -34.33 1.95
N SER A 53 -20.56 -34.33 1.16
CA SER A 53 -19.19 -34.30 1.66
C SER A 53 -18.81 -32.95 2.30
N LEU A 54 -19.47 -31.85 1.93
CA LEU A 54 -19.13 -30.48 2.40
C LEU A 54 -19.10 -30.38 3.93
N ARG A 55 -20.03 -31.06 4.61
CA ARG A 55 -20.09 -31.05 6.09
C ARG A 55 -18.82 -31.62 6.73
N ARG A 56 -18.19 -32.62 6.12
CA ARG A 56 -16.93 -33.20 6.59
C ARG A 56 -15.80 -32.18 6.51
N TYR A 57 -15.73 -31.43 5.41
CA TYR A 57 -14.75 -30.36 5.22
C TYR A 57 -14.94 -29.21 6.22
N PHE A 58 -16.17 -28.94 6.66
CA PHE A 58 -16.43 -28.00 7.75
C PHE A 58 -16.07 -28.50 9.14
N GLN A 59 -15.89 -29.80 9.35
CA GLN A 59 -15.55 -30.35 10.66
C GLN A 59 -14.04 -30.50 10.89
N ALA A 60 -13.22 -30.47 9.84
CA ALA A 60 -11.78 -30.70 9.91
C ALA A 60 -10.97 -29.58 9.24
N ASP A 61 -9.76 -29.35 9.76
CA ASP A 61 -8.82 -28.36 9.24
C ASP A 61 -8.01 -28.94 8.07
N TYR A 62 -8.62 -28.97 6.88
CA TYR A 62 -7.98 -29.50 5.69
C TYR A 62 -7.21 -28.40 4.95
N PRO A 63 -5.88 -28.55 4.78
CA PRO A 63 -5.07 -27.54 4.11
C PRO A 63 -5.41 -27.44 2.63
N TRP A 64 -5.15 -26.28 2.02
CA TRP A 64 -5.43 -25.96 0.61
C TRP A 64 -5.04 -27.07 -0.38
N ASP A 65 -3.82 -27.61 -0.25
CA ASP A 65 -3.28 -28.63 -1.18
C ASP A 65 -3.87 -30.03 -0.99
N ARG A 66 -4.69 -30.24 0.05
CA ARG A 66 -5.31 -31.55 0.25
C ARG A 66 -6.31 -31.82 -0.88
N PRO A 67 -6.26 -33.01 -1.51
CA PRO A 67 -7.30 -33.43 -2.45
C PRO A 67 -8.68 -33.48 -1.80
N ALA A 68 -9.69 -33.04 -2.54
CA ALA A 68 -11.09 -33.06 -2.13
C ALA A 68 -11.97 -33.55 -3.29
N ASP A 69 -11.55 -34.66 -3.88
CA ASP A 69 -12.09 -35.20 -5.13
C ASP A 69 -13.57 -35.61 -5.00
N ASP A 70 -14.00 -36.05 -3.82
CA ASP A 70 -15.41 -36.37 -3.58
C ASP A 70 -16.28 -35.11 -3.60
N LEU A 71 -15.85 -34.04 -2.93
CA LEU A 71 -16.52 -32.75 -2.98
C LEU A 71 -16.52 -32.18 -4.41
N ALA A 72 -15.39 -32.25 -5.10
CA ALA A 72 -15.27 -31.79 -6.48
C ALA A 72 -16.23 -32.54 -7.41
N ALA A 73 -16.30 -33.87 -7.30
CA ALA A 73 -17.21 -34.71 -8.08
C ALA A 73 -18.69 -34.40 -7.77
N GLU A 74 -19.05 -34.19 -6.50
CA GLU A 74 -20.40 -33.82 -6.09
C GLU A 74 -20.82 -32.45 -6.67
N ILE A 75 -19.93 -31.46 -6.65
CA ILE A 75 -20.19 -30.15 -7.25
C ILE A 75 -20.32 -30.29 -8.78
N ALA A 76 -19.39 -31.01 -9.43
CA ALA A 76 -19.43 -31.22 -10.87
C ALA A 76 -20.73 -31.89 -11.33
N ALA A 77 -21.19 -32.92 -10.63
CA ALA A 77 -22.45 -33.60 -10.90
C ALA A 77 -23.65 -32.65 -10.77
N ARG A 78 -23.64 -31.74 -9.79
CA ARG A 78 -24.68 -30.73 -9.62
C ARG A 78 -24.69 -29.67 -10.73
N LEU A 79 -23.51 -29.27 -11.22
CA LEU A 79 -23.36 -28.27 -12.28
C LEU A 79 -23.57 -28.86 -13.68
N GLN A 80 -23.54 -30.17 -13.83
CA GLN A 80 -23.74 -30.85 -15.10
C GLN A 80 -25.13 -30.55 -15.68
N GLY A 81 -25.15 -30.11 -16.95
CA GLY A 81 -26.40 -29.86 -17.68
C GLY A 81 -27.19 -28.63 -17.23
N GLN A 82 -26.62 -27.76 -16.39
CA GLN A 82 -27.27 -26.51 -15.99
C GLN A 82 -27.47 -25.57 -17.19
N PRO A 83 -28.61 -24.87 -17.30
CA PRO A 83 -28.86 -23.92 -18.37
C PRO A 83 -28.14 -22.60 -18.08
N TRP A 84 -26.89 -22.49 -18.55
CA TRP A 84 -26.00 -21.33 -18.32
C TRP A 84 -26.49 -20.02 -18.96
N ASP A 85 -27.40 -20.11 -19.92
CA ASP A 85 -28.09 -18.96 -20.54
C ASP A 85 -29.28 -18.43 -19.71
N ASN A 86 -29.77 -19.22 -18.75
CA ASN A 86 -30.86 -18.81 -17.88
C ASN A 86 -30.31 -18.15 -16.61
N ALA A 87 -30.27 -16.80 -16.64
CA ALA A 87 -29.78 -16.00 -15.51
C ALA A 87 -30.46 -16.35 -14.19
N SER A 88 -31.77 -16.62 -14.16
CA SER A 88 -32.46 -16.96 -12.91
C SER A 88 -31.98 -18.30 -12.33
N ARG A 89 -31.64 -19.28 -13.17
CA ARG A 89 -31.08 -20.56 -12.72
C ARG A 89 -29.64 -20.40 -12.25
N VAL A 90 -28.82 -19.67 -13.01
CA VAL A 90 -27.43 -19.36 -12.64
C VAL A 90 -27.36 -18.70 -11.27
N ARG A 91 -28.23 -17.71 -11.00
CA ARG A 91 -28.30 -17.02 -9.69
C ARG A 91 -28.60 -17.93 -8.50
N GLN A 92 -29.19 -19.10 -8.72
CA GLN A 92 -29.53 -20.05 -7.64
C GLN A 92 -28.39 -21.03 -7.34
N LEU A 93 -27.35 -21.08 -8.17
CA LEU A 93 -26.26 -22.04 -8.03
C LEU A 93 -25.27 -21.65 -6.93
N SER A 94 -25.00 -20.35 -6.76
CA SER A 94 -24.14 -19.82 -5.70
C SER A 94 -24.39 -18.33 -5.44
N ALA A 95 -23.95 -17.83 -4.29
CA ALA A 95 -24.01 -16.40 -3.94
C ALA A 95 -23.15 -15.54 -4.88
N GLU A 96 -22.00 -16.06 -5.31
CA GLU A 96 -21.06 -15.41 -6.22
C GLU A 96 -21.65 -15.30 -7.63
N LEU A 97 -22.28 -16.37 -8.14
CA LEU A 97 -22.98 -16.34 -9.44
C LEU A 97 -24.19 -15.40 -9.38
N ASN A 98 -24.88 -15.35 -8.24
CA ASN A 98 -25.97 -14.40 -8.03
C ASN A 98 -25.49 -12.94 -8.13
N SER A 99 -24.42 -12.60 -7.42
CA SER A 99 -23.89 -11.24 -7.41
C SER A 99 -23.30 -10.83 -8.76
N LEU A 100 -22.52 -11.69 -9.41
CA LEU A 100 -21.96 -11.44 -10.75
C LEU A 100 -23.04 -11.27 -11.81
N SER A 101 -24.10 -12.10 -11.77
CA SER A 101 -25.23 -11.95 -12.69
C SER A 101 -25.94 -10.60 -12.52
N ARG A 102 -26.13 -10.13 -11.29
CA ARG A 102 -26.76 -8.82 -11.01
C ARG A 102 -25.86 -7.64 -11.33
N LEU A 103 -24.55 -7.80 -11.23
CA LEU A 103 -23.56 -6.83 -11.70
C LEU A 103 -23.51 -6.72 -13.23
N GLY A 104 -24.18 -7.63 -13.94
CA GLY A 104 -24.11 -7.75 -15.38
C GLY A 104 -22.70 -8.11 -15.84
N ALA A 105 -22.04 -9.05 -15.15
CA ALA A 105 -20.75 -9.58 -15.58
C ALA A 105 -20.88 -10.16 -17.00
N GLY A 106 -19.89 -9.89 -17.86
CA GLY A 106 -19.91 -10.31 -19.24
C GLY A 106 -18.59 -10.09 -19.97
N PRO A 107 -18.56 -10.29 -21.31
CA PRO A 107 -17.35 -10.17 -22.10
C PRO A 107 -16.60 -8.84 -21.88
N GLY A 108 -15.30 -8.92 -21.61
CA GLY A 108 -14.44 -7.75 -21.34
C GLY A 108 -14.23 -7.45 -19.85
N ASP A 109 -14.94 -8.14 -18.96
CA ASP A 109 -14.65 -8.15 -17.53
C ASP A 109 -13.56 -9.17 -17.18
N GLN A 110 -12.86 -8.90 -16.08
CA GLN A 110 -11.99 -9.85 -15.39
C GLN A 110 -12.57 -10.14 -14.00
N VAL A 111 -12.49 -11.39 -13.56
CA VAL A 111 -12.97 -11.83 -12.25
C VAL A 111 -11.82 -12.42 -11.45
N ALA A 112 -11.51 -11.82 -10.30
CA ALA A 112 -10.53 -12.36 -9.35
C ALA A 112 -11.27 -13.02 -8.18
N LEU A 113 -11.10 -14.34 -8.03
CA LEU A 113 -11.70 -15.15 -6.98
C LEU A 113 -10.74 -15.29 -5.81
N LEU A 114 -11.02 -14.61 -4.70
CA LEU A 114 -10.21 -14.64 -3.48
C LEU A 114 -10.71 -15.75 -2.56
N ALA A 115 -10.02 -16.88 -2.57
CA ALA A 115 -10.41 -18.12 -1.90
C ALA A 115 -9.73 -18.29 -0.54
N THR A 116 -10.47 -18.90 0.39
CA THR A 116 -9.94 -19.29 1.71
C THR A 116 -8.86 -20.35 1.57
N ASP A 117 -7.83 -20.29 2.40
CA ASP A 117 -6.72 -21.24 2.49
C ASP A 117 -7.17 -22.57 3.14
N THR A 118 -8.10 -23.25 2.47
CA THR A 118 -8.66 -24.56 2.85
C THR A 118 -8.97 -25.40 1.60
N ALA A 119 -8.97 -26.73 1.76
CA ALA A 119 -9.22 -27.67 0.65
C ALA A 119 -10.58 -27.44 -0.03
N GLU A 120 -11.64 -27.23 0.77
CA GLU A 120 -12.98 -26.95 0.25
C GLU A 120 -13.09 -25.56 -0.37
N GLY A 121 -12.33 -24.57 0.14
CA GLY A 121 -12.23 -23.25 -0.46
C GLY A 121 -11.67 -23.31 -1.88
N ARG A 122 -10.58 -24.06 -2.06
CA ARG A 122 -9.96 -24.32 -3.37
C ARG A 122 -10.94 -24.96 -4.35
N VAL A 123 -11.53 -26.11 -3.98
CA VAL A 123 -12.44 -26.85 -4.87
C VAL A 123 -13.68 -26.02 -5.23
N CYS A 124 -14.22 -25.23 -4.29
CA CYS A 124 -15.33 -24.34 -4.59
C CYS A 124 -14.92 -23.22 -5.56
N ALA A 125 -13.72 -22.64 -5.41
CA ALA A 125 -13.20 -21.62 -6.32
C ALA A 125 -12.93 -22.17 -7.73
N GLU A 126 -12.37 -23.37 -7.84
CA GLU A 126 -12.16 -24.08 -9.12
C GLU A 126 -13.50 -24.35 -9.83
N ALA A 127 -14.53 -24.81 -9.10
CA ALA A 127 -15.86 -25.00 -9.66
C ALA A 127 -16.54 -23.68 -10.05
N LEU A 128 -16.36 -22.62 -9.25
CA LEU A 128 -16.84 -21.28 -9.56
C LEU A 128 -16.19 -20.73 -10.83
N GLU A 129 -14.88 -20.92 -10.99
CA GLU A 129 -14.15 -20.48 -12.18
C GLU A 129 -14.78 -21.05 -13.45
N GLY A 130 -14.98 -22.37 -13.51
CA GLY A 130 -15.65 -23.03 -14.64
C GLY A 130 -17.07 -22.52 -14.87
N ALA A 131 -17.86 -22.38 -13.80
CA ALA A 131 -19.24 -21.90 -13.88
C ALA A 131 -19.34 -20.45 -14.38
N ILE A 132 -18.43 -19.57 -13.94
CA ILE A 132 -18.37 -18.15 -14.33
C ILE A 132 -17.99 -18.02 -15.80
N ARG A 133 -16.97 -18.78 -16.25
CA ARG A 133 -16.55 -18.78 -17.66
C ARG A 133 -17.73 -19.13 -18.60
N LEU A 134 -18.52 -20.14 -18.23
CA LEU A 134 -19.70 -20.57 -18.98
C LEU A 134 -20.86 -19.57 -18.90
N ALA A 135 -21.24 -19.15 -17.70
CA ALA A 135 -22.41 -18.29 -17.47
C ALA A 135 -22.26 -16.88 -18.07
N PHE A 136 -21.05 -16.32 -18.02
CA PHE A 136 -20.79 -14.93 -18.41
C PHE A 136 -19.99 -14.78 -19.70
N ARG A 137 -19.72 -15.89 -20.42
CA ARG A 137 -18.98 -15.91 -21.69
C ARG A 137 -17.61 -15.25 -21.57
N LEU A 138 -16.86 -15.73 -20.59
CA LEU A 138 -15.50 -15.31 -20.24
C LEU A 138 -14.50 -16.44 -20.56
N PRO A 139 -14.28 -16.78 -21.84
CA PRO A 139 -13.52 -17.98 -22.21
C PRO A 139 -12.00 -17.83 -22.05
N GLY A 140 -11.48 -16.61 -21.86
CA GLY A 140 -10.06 -16.37 -21.72
C GLY A 140 -9.50 -16.93 -20.41
N GLU A 141 -8.28 -17.45 -20.46
CA GLU A 141 -7.60 -17.97 -19.26
C GLU A 141 -7.48 -16.90 -18.17
N ARG A 142 -7.25 -15.64 -18.56
CA ARG A 142 -7.13 -14.48 -17.65
C ARG A 142 -8.44 -13.74 -17.39
N ASP A 143 -9.57 -14.24 -17.90
CA ASP A 143 -10.86 -13.61 -17.63
C ASP A 143 -11.39 -13.97 -16.24
N VAL A 144 -10.97 -15.13 -15.72
CA VAL A 144 -11.29 -15.58 -14.36
C VAL A 144 -10.04 -16.21 -13.76
N GLU A 145 -9.58 -15.68 -12.63
CA GLU A 145 -8.35 -16.12 -11.95
C GLU A 145 -8.63 -16.41 -10.47
N ILE A 146 -8.03 -17.48 -9.93
CA ILE A 146 -8.16 -17.90 -8.54
C ILE A 146 -6.93 -17.46 -7.75
N PHE A 147 -7.15 -16.82 -6.62
CA PHE A 147 -6.14 -16.42 -5.65
C PHE A 147 -6.43 -17.14 -4.33
N GLY A 148 -5.65 -18.17 -4.03
CA GLY A 148 -5.65 -18.77 -2.69
C GLY A 148 -4.96 -17.81 -1.72
N VAL A 149 -5.68 -17.30 -0.72
CA VAL A 149 -5.17 -16.27 0.20
C VAL A 149 -4.59 -16.93 1.46
N PRO A 150 -3.26 -16.98 1.64
CA PRO A 150 -2.66 -17.73 2.74
C PRO A 150 -3.18 -17.31 4.11
N GLY A 151 -3.51 -18.28 4.96
CA GLY A 151 -4.02 -18.03 6.31
C GLY A 151 -5.45 -17.51 6.39
N LEU A 152 -6.12 -17.24 5.27
CA LEU A 152 -7.53 -16.84 5.24
C LEU A 152 -8.42 -18.05 5.52
N GLN A 153 -8.80 -18.26 6.78
CA GLN A 153 -9.64 -19.37 7.24
C GLN A 153 -10.39 -19.00 8.53
N ILE A 154 -11.33 -19.84 8.96
CA ILE A 154 -12.24 -19.53 10.09
C ILE A 154 -12.00 -20.34 11.37
N ARG A 155 -11.01 -21.23 11.39
CA ARG A 155 -10.71 -22.17 12.48
C ARG A 155 -9.69 -21.66 13.49
N ARG A 156 -8.68 -20.92 13.02
CA ARG A 156 -7.56 -20.42 13.81
C ARG A 156 -7.57 -18.90 13.78
N ALA A 157 -8.14 -18.29 14.81
CA ALA A 157 -8.29 -16.84 14.89
C ALA A 157 -6.95 -16.11 14.75
N TRP A 158 -5.91 -16.59 15.45
CA TRP A 158 -4.54 -16.07 15.34
C TRP A 158 -4.04 -16.03 13.88
N ARG A 159 -4.12 -17.16 13.15
CA ARG A 159 -3.66 -17.23 11.76
C ARG A 159 -4.49 -16.35 10.82
N LEU A 160 -5.80 -16.25 11.05
CA LEU A 160 -6.66 -15.35 10.29
C LEU A 160 -6.25 -13.88 10.49
N ARG A 161 -6.00 -13.45 11.73
CA ARG A 161 -5.62 -12.06 12.06
C ARG A 161 -4.23 -11.71 11.56
N HIS A 162 -3.25 -12.57 11.80
CA HIS A 162 -1.83 -12.29 11.55
C HIS A 162 -1.36 -12.60 10.14
N GLN A 163 -2.06 -13.49 9.44
CA GLN A 163 -1.72 -13.88 8.06
C GLN A 163 -2.90 -13.63 7.11
N GLY A 164 -4.07 -14.21 7.38
CA GLY A 164 -5.21 -14.21 6.45
C GLY A 164 -5.71 -12.84 6.01
N ILE A 165 -6.04 -11.95 6.95
CA ILE A 165 -6.54 -10.61 6.64
C ILE A 165 -5.42 -9.75 6.00
N PRO A 166 -4.18 -9.70 6.53
CA PRO A 166 -3.08 -9.01 5.87
C PRO A 166 -2.84 -9.46 4.42
N GLU A 167 -2.81 -10.78 4.16
CA GLU A 167 -2.64 -11.33 2.81
C GLU A 167 -3.83 -11.04 1.90
N LEU A 168 -5.06 -11.06 2.43
CA LEU A 168 -6.26 -10.67 1.69
C LEU A 168 -6.14 -9.23 1.19
N ILE A 169 -5.76 -8.32 2.09
CA ILE A 169 -5.64 -6.91 1.75
C ILE A 169 -4.49 -6.69 0.77
N LYS A 170 -3.31 -7.30 0.98
CA LYS A 170 -2.18 -7.23 0.04
C LYS A 170 -2.58 -7.70 -1.36
N THR A 171 -3.31 -8.81 -1.45
CA THR A 171 -3.81 -9.36 -2.72
C THR A 171 -4.73 -8.37 -3.44
N ILE A 172 -5.69 -7.77 -2.71
CA ILE A 172 -6.58 -6.74 -3.27
C ILE A 172 -5.80 -5.51 -3.76
N LEU A 173 -4.78 -5.07 -3.02
CA LEU A 173 -3.96 -3.92 -3.40
C LEU A 173 -3.07 -4.20 -4.62
N ALA A 174 -2.53 -5.41 -4.74
CA ALA A 174 -1.78 -5.84 -5.92
C ALA A 174 -2.69 -5.86 -7.16
N LEU A 175 -3.87 -6.49 -7.05
CA LEU A 175 -4.90 -6.51 -8.10
C LEU A 175 -5.31 -5.09 -8.52
N ARG A 176 -5.50 -4.19 -7.55
CA ARG A 176 -5.78 -2.78 -7.81
C ARG A 176 -4.62 -2.11 -8.56
N ALA A 177 -3.38 -2.31 -8.11
CA ALA A 177 -2.20 -1.72 -8.74
C ALA A 177 -2.07 -2.18 -10.20
N ASP A 178 -2.32 -3.45 -10.48
CA ASP A 178 -2.32 -3.98 -11.85
C ASP A 178 -3.46 -3.42 -12.68
N ALA A 179 -4.67 -3.31 -12.13
CA ALA A 179 -5.80 -2.70 -12.81
C ALA A 179 -5.53 -1.22 -13.17
N LEU A 180 -4.83 -0.47 -12.31
CA LEU A 180 -4.47 0.93 -12.58
C LEU A 180 -3.50 1.11 -13.75
N LYS A 181 -2.75 0.06 -14.13
CA LYS A 181 -1.90 0.08 -15.34
C LYS A 181 -2.72 0.07 -16.63
N VAL A 182 -4.01 -0.31 -16.56
CA VAL A 182 -4.92 -0.37 -17.70
C VAL A 182 -5.81 0.88 -17.69
N PRO A 183 -5.65 1.81 -18.67
CA PRO A 183 -6.41 3.04 -18.70
C PRO A 183 -7.92 2.80 -18.68
N GLY A 184 -8.60 3.47 -17.75
CA GLY A 184 -10.04 3.36 -17.59
C GLY A 184 -10.51 2.08 -16.91
N CYS A 185 -9.65 1.14 -16.50
CA CYS A 185 -10.10 -0.05 -15.76
C CYS A 185 -10.78 0.35 -14.44
N GLN A 186 -11.92 -0.26 -14.14
CA GLN A 186 -12.65 -0.06 -12.89
C GLN A 186 -12.54 -1.29 -11.99
N VAL A 187 -12.07 -1.11 -10.76
CA VAL A 187 -12.05 -2.18 -9.76
C VAL A 187 -13.32 -2.13 -8.92
N ILE A 188 -14.00 -3.28 -8.80
CA ILE A 188 -15.23 -3.44 -8.02
C ILE A 188 -15.01 -4.55 -6.99
N LEU A 189 -15.16 -4.22 -5.70
CA LEU A 189 -15.11 -5.17 -4.60
C LEU A 189 -16.47 -5.82 -4.41
N ASN A 190 -16.51 -7.14 -4.47
CA ASN A 190 -17.71 -7.96 -4.33
C ASN A 190 -17.55 -8.94 -3.15
N PRO A 191 -17.73 -8.48 -1.90
CA PRO A 191 -17.61 -9.30 -0.68
C PRO A 191 -18.83 -10.21 -0.44
N THR A 192 -19.50 -10.73 -1.48
CA THR A 192 -20.75 -11.49 -1.32
C THR A 192 -20.55 -12.95 -0.95
N GLY A 193 -19.45 -13.57 -1.38
CA GLY A 193 -19.07 -14.93 -1.02
C GLY A 193 -18.11 -14.98 0.17
N GLY A 194 -18.07 -16.10 0.88
CA GLY A 194 -17.02 -16.38 1.86
C GLY A 194 -17.32 -15.95 3.30
N TYR A 195 -16.24 -15.80 4.07
CA TYR A 195 -16.31 -15.51 5.50
C TYR A 195 -16.78 -14.07 5.75
N LYS A 196 -17.98 -13.92 6.33
CA LYS A 196 -18.60 -12.60 6.62
C LYS A 196 -17.73 -11.68 7.47
N GLY A 197 -16.78 -12.21 8.24
CA GLY A 197 -15.87 -11.38 9.05
C GLY A 197 -14.88 -10.54 8.25
N VAL A 198 -14.68 -10.79 6.95
CA VAL A 198 -13.82 -9.95 6.10
C VAL A 198 -14.55 -8.72 5.52
N VAL A 199 -15.89 -8.73 5.51
CA VAL A 199 -16.68 -7.65 4.89
C VAL A 199 -16.36 -6.27 5.46
N PRO A 200 -16.20 -6.06 6.78
CA PRO A 200 -15.82 -4.75 7.33
C PRO A 200 -14.49 -4.24 6.78
N PHE A 201 -13.49 -5.12 6.63
CA PHE A 201 -12.18 -4.74 6.06
C PHE A 201 -12.32 -4.33 4.60
N LEU A 202 -13.09 -5.08 3.79
CA LEU A 202 -13.33 -4.74 2.38
C LEU A 202 -14.13 -3.44 2.23
N ALA A 203 -15.08 -3.18 3.11
CA ALA A 203 -15.82 -1.92 3.13
C ALA A 203 -14.89 -0.72 3.42
N ILE A 204 -14.04 -0.84 4.45
CA ILE A 204 -13.05 0.18 4.81
C ILE A 204 -12.06 0.40 3.66
N LEU A 205 -11.51 -0.67 3.06
CA LEU A 205 -10.65 -0.57 1.89
C LEU A 205 -11.35 0.12 0.71
N GLY A 206 -12.62 -0.21 0.47
CA GLY A 206 -13.44 0.44 -0.55
C GLY A 206 -13.50 1.95 -0.37
N MET A 207 -13.73 2.40 0.87
CA MET A 207 -13.75 3.83 1.20
C MET A 207 -12.37 4.48 1.03
N LEU A 208 -11.32 3.88 1.61
CA LEU A 208 -9.96 4.43 1.62
C LEU A 208 -9.35 4.55 0.21
N PHE A 209 -9.56 3.53 -0.63
CA PHE A 209 -9.00 3.46 -1.98
C PHE A 209 -9.98 3.91 -3.06
N ARG A 210 -11.15 4.43 -2.66
CA ARG A 210 -12.24 4.87 -3.54
C ARG A 210 -12.68 3.78 -4.53
N LEU A 211 -12.69 2.53 -4.07
CA LEU A 211 -13.17 1.40 -4.85
C LEU A 211 -14.67 1.28 -4.70
N LYS A 212 -15.35 0.91 -5.79
CA LYS A 212 -16.77 0.60 -5.73
C LYS A 212 -16.94 -0.72 -4.99
N SER A 213 -17.80 -0.75 -3.97
CA SER A 213 -18.16 -1.97 -3.26
C SER A 213 -19.63 -2.31 -3.51
N VAL A 214 -19.92 -3.58 -3.68
CA VAL A 214 -21.28 -4.05 -3.99
C VAL A 214 -21.72 -5.14 -3.02
N TYR A 215 -23.00 -5.12 -2.67
CA TYR A 215 -23.60 -6.07 -1.76
C TYR A 215 -24.95 -6.52 -2.30
N VAL A 216 -25.20 -7.82 -2.32
CA VAL A 216 -26.51 -8.38 -2.64
C VAL A 216 -27.32 -8.41 -1.36
N PHE A 217 -28.41 -7.65 -1.29
CA PHE A 217 -29.28 -7.65 -0.11
C PHE A 217 -30.02 -8.99 0.00
N GLU A 218 -29.78 -9.69 1.12
CA GLU A 218 -30.33 -11.02 1.37
C GLU A 218 -31.86 -11.02 1.18
N PHE A 219 -32.37 -12.05 0.50
CA PHE A 219 -33.80 -12.23 0.19
C PHE A 219 -34.44 -11.18 -0.75
N SER A 220 -33.65 -10.33 -1.43
CA SER A 220 -34.15 -9.44 -2.49
C SER A 220 -33.45 -9.66 -3.83
N GLU A 221 -33.98 -9.04 -4.88
CA GLU A 221 -33.34 -8.93 -6.21
C GLU A 221 -32.38 -7.72 -6.34
N THR A 222 -32.27 -6.91 -5.29
CA THR A 222 -31.55 -5.64 -5.34
C THR A 222 -30.04 -5.82 -5.09
N LEU A 223 -29.23 -5.29 -6.00
CA LEU A 223 -27.82 -5.03 -5.75
C LEU A 223 -27.71 -3.64 -5.09
N ILE A 224 -27.14 -3.60 -3.89
CA ILE A 224 -26.83 -2.35 -3.20
C ILE A 224 -25.40 -1.97 -3.54
N GLU A 225 -25.24 -0.77 -4.09
CA GLU A 225 -23.94 -0.15 -4.25
C GLU A 225 -23.62 0.63 -3.00
N LEU A 226 -22.45 0.36 -2.41
CA LEU A 226 -21.91 1.15 -1.32
C LEU A 226 -20.96 2.19 -1.92
N PRO A 227 -21.41 3.45 -2.08
CA PRO A 227 -20.53 4.50 -2.58
C PRO A 227 -19.37 4.68 -1.60
N PRO A 228 -18.14 4.87 -2.09
CA PRO A 228 -17.00 5.10 -1.20
C PRO A 228 -17.16 6.48 -0.55
N LEU A 229 -17.51 6.49 0.74
CA LEU A 229 -17.42 7.70 1.55
C LEU A 229 -15.96 8.19 1.51
N PRO A 230 -15.70 9.50 1.31
CA PRO A 230 -14.33 10.03 1.21
C PRO A 230 -13.68 10.05 2.60
N VAL A 231 -13.33 8.87 3.10
CA VAL A 231 -12.56 8.67 4.33
C VAL A 231 -11.09 8.56 3.95
N THR A 232 -10.25 9.27 4.67
CA THR A 232 -8.79 9.21 4.51
C THR A 232 -8.16 8.77 5.82
N PHE A 233 -6.98 8.16 5.74
CA PHE A 233 -6.16 7.95 6.93
C PHE A 233 -5.71 9.28 7.52
N ASP A 234 -5.60 9.34 8.84
CA ASP A 234 -4.86 10.42 9.48
C ASP A 234 -3.35 10.13 9.33
N LEU A 235 -2.78 10.70 8.27
CA LEU A 235 -1.38 10.50 7.95
C LEU A 235 -0.44 11.22 8.91
N ASP A 236 -0.89 12.28 9.57
CA ASP A 236 -0.06 12.97 10.56
C ASP A 236 0.11 12.08 11.80
N LEU A 237 -0.98 11.41 12.21
CA LEU A 237 -0.94 10.40 13.26
C LEU A 237 -0.07 9.21 12.87
N PHE A 238 -0.22 8.70 11.64
CA PHE A 238 0.58 7.59 11.12
C PHE A 238 2.08 7.92 11.08
N GLU A 239 2.48 9.07 10.53
CA GLU A 239 3.89 9.46 10.43
C GLU A 239 4.53 9.62 11.81
N ARG A 240 3.81 10.18 12.78
CA ARG A 240 4.26 10.26 14.17
C ARG A 240 4.40 8.87 14.81
N ALA A 241 3.51 7.94 14.49
CA ALA A 241 3.56 6.56 14.96
C ALA A 241 4.59 5.69 14.21
N ARG A 242 5.08 6.11 13.05
CA ARG A 242 5.86 5.29 12.12
C ARG A 242 7.03 4.53 12.77
N PRO A 243 7.87 5.13 13.65
CA PRO A 243 8.94 4.38 14.31
C PRO A 243 8.41 3.22 15.15
N ALA A 244 7.32 3.44 15.89
CA ALA A 244 6.66 2.42 16.69
C ALA A 244 6.00 1.33 15.82
N LEU A 245 5.37 1.71 14.71
CA LEU A 245 4.72 0.79 13.79
C LEU A 245 5.72 -0.13 13.08
N VAL A 246 6.84 0.40 12.61
CA VAL A 246 7.91 -0.40 11.98
C VAL A 246 8.49 -1.41 12.98
N TYR A 247 8.76 -0.95 14.21
CA TYR A 247 9.22 -1.82 15.29
C TYR A 247 8.22 -2.95 15.58
N ALA A 248 6.94 -2.62 15.75
CA ALA A 248 5.90 -3.62 16.03
C ALA A 248 5.74 -4.64 14.89
N LEU A 249 5.87 -4.20 13.64
CA LEU A 249 5.85 -5.11 12.49
C LEU A 249 7.00 -6.11 12.52
N GLU A 250 8.21 -5.65 12.88
CA GLU A 250 9.42 -6.49 12.92
C GLU A 250 9.41 -7.49 14.07
N GLN A 251 8.87 -7.10 15.23
CA GLN A 251 8.77 -7.98 16.40
C GLN A 251 7.56 -8.92 16.35
N SER A 252 6.60 -8.71 15.43
CA SER A 252 5.29 -9.38 15.35
C SER A 252 4.37 -9.17 16.56
N SER A 253 4.91 -9.03 17.76
CA SER A 253 4.19 -8.74 19.00
C SER A 253 5.07 -7.96 19.96
N VAL A 254 4.52 -6.95 20.63
CA VAL A 254 5.26 -6.00 21.48
C VAL A 254 4.53 -5.70 22.79
N ALA A 255 5.26 -5.28 23.82
CA ALA A 255 4.65 -4.66 24.99
C ALA A 255 4.10 -3.26 24.64
N LEU A 256 3.01 -2.84 25.29
CA LEU A 256 2.35 -1.57 24.98
C LEU A 256 3.28 -0.38 25.24
N GLU A 257 4.00 -0.40 26.36
CA GLU A 257 4.91 0.68 26.76
C GLU A 257 6.09 0.81 25.81
N GLU A 258 6.60 -0.31 25.28
CA GLU A 258 7.67 -0.31 24.27
C GLU A 258 7.20 0.29 22.94
N PHE A 259 5.94 0.03 22.56
CA PHE A 259 5.36 0.66 21.39
C PHE A 259 5.19 2.17 21.60
N LEU A 260 4.55 2.57 22.71
CA LEU A 260 4.21 3.96 22.98
C LEU A 260 5.45 4.84 23.19
N CYS A 261 6.53 4.34 23.80
CA CYS A 261 7.74 5.14 24.04
C CYS A 261 8.49 5.52 22.76
N ARG A 262 8.20 4.84 21.64
CA ARG A 262 8.76 5.12 20.31
C ARG A 262 7.99 6.20 19.54
N ILE A 263 6.90 6.72 20.11
CA ILE A 263 6.09 7.76 19.49
C ILE A 263 6.58 9.13 20.00
N PRO A 264 7.15 9.99 19.14
CA PRO A 264 7.68 11.28 19.56
C PRO A 264 6.60 12.19 20.16
N HIS A 265 6.93 12.85 21.27
CA HIS A 265 6.08 13.84 21.96
C HIS A 265 4.69 13.33 22.37
N LEU A 266 4.52 12.01 22.56
CA LEU A 266 3.25 11.40 22.96
C LEU A 266 2.73 11.95 24.29
N GLN A 267 1.53 12.53 24.28
CA GLN A 267 0.83 12.93 25.49
C GLN A 267 -0.02 11.79 26.06
N TYR A 268 -0.25 11.80 27.38
CA TYR A 268 -1.02 10.76 28.07
C TYR A 268 -2.43 10.56 27.48
N HIS A 269 -3.12 11.65 27.15
CA HIS A 269 -4.48 11.61 26.60
C HIS A 269 -4.56 11.17 25.13
N GLU A 270 -3.43 11.11 24.42
CA GLU A 270 -3.38 10.66 23.02
C GLU A 270 -3.18 9.14 22.91
N ARG A 271 -2.86 8.44 24.01
CA ARG A 271 -2.50 7.01 23.99
C ARG A 271 -3.53 6.14 23.28
N GLU A 272 -4.82 6.35 23.55
CA GLU A 272 -5.91 5.58 22.94
C GLU A 272 -5.96 5.74 21.42
N LEU A 273 -5.60 6.92 20.89
CA LEU A 273 -5.56 7.16 19.45
C LEU A 273 -4.52 6.24 18.78
N PHE A 274 -3.35 6.09 19.39
CA PHE A 274 -2.28 5.26 18.86
C PHE A 274 -2.49 3.76 19.11
N MET A 275 -3.22 3.41 20.17
CA MET A 275 -3.66 2.04 20.39
C MET A 275 -4.59 1.54 19.29
N GLY A 276 -5.24 2.43 18.52
CA GLY A 276 -6.02 2.07 17.33
C GLY A 276 -5.21 1.38 16.22
N PHE A 277 -3.88 1.46 16.25
CA PHE A 277 -3.01 0.69 15.35
C PHE A 277 -2.75 -0.75 15.82
N LEU A 278 -3.21 -1.11 17.01
CA LEU A 278 -2.87 -2.36 17.67
C LEU A 278 -4.10 -3.23 17.95
N GLU A 279 -3.88 -4.53 18.05
CA GLU A 279 -4.82 -5.52 18.58
C GLU A 279 -4.16 -6.26 19.74
N LEU A 280 -4.92 -6.46 20.82
CA LEU A 280 -4.46 -7.23 21.98
C LEU A 280 -4.39 -8.73 21.62
N GLU A 281 -3.26 -9.35 21.92
CA GLU A 281 -3.05 -10.77 21.69
C GLU A 281 -3.85 -11.65 22.65
N GLU A 282 -4.03 -12.92 22.28
CA GLU A 282 -4.76 -13.90 23.11
C GLU A 282 -4.12 -14.11 24.49
N ASN A 283 -2.83 -13.83 24.64
CA ASN A 283 -2.14 -13.90 25.93
C ASN A 283 -2.53 -12.78 26.91
N GLY A 284 -3.24 -11.74 26.44
CA GLY A 284 -3.70 -10.59 27.23
C GLY A 284 -2.58 -9.67 27.73
N LYS A 285 -1.34 -9.81 27.23
CA LYS A 285 -0.15 -9.10 27.70
C LYS A 285 0.56 -8.31 26.61
N THR A 286 0.56 -8.83 25.38
CA THR A 286 1.26 -8.22 24.25
C THR A 286 0.27 -7.77 23.19
N TRP A 287 0.75 -6.90 22.30
CA TRP A 287 -0.03 -6.27 21.26
C TRP A 287 0.65 -6.51 19.93
N ALA A 288 -0.14 -6.74 18.89
CA ALA A 288 0.34 -6.77 17.52
C ALA A 288 -0.30 -5.65 16.71
N LEU A 289 0.26 -5.38 15.54
CA LEU A 289 -0.36 -4.46 14.61
C LEU A 289 -1.72 -5.00 14.16
N SER A 290 -2.72 -4.12 14.11
CA SER A 290 -4.00 -4.45 13.47
C SER A 290 -3.79 -4.73 11.97
N PRO A 291 -4.64 -5.53 11.32
CA PRO A 291 -4.45 -5.88 9.91
C PRO A 291 -4.39 -4.66 8.98
N LEU A 292 -5.15 -3.60 9.28
CA LEU A 292 -5.10 -2.34 8.52
C LEU A 292 -3.80 -1.58 8.76
N ALA A 293 -3.26 -1.60 9.99
CA ALA A 293 -1.97 -0.99 10.31
C ALA A 293 -0.81 -1.72 9.62
N CYS A 294 -0.81 -3.07 9.61
CA CYS A 294 0.15 -3.88 8.84
C CYS A 294 0.20 -3.47 7.37
N VAL A 295 -0.99 -3.28 6.77
CA VAL A 295 -1.10 -2.86 5.37
C VAL A 295 -0.61 -1.44 5.16
N LEU A 296 -0.97 -0.50 6.04
CA LEU A 296 -0.49 0.88 5.97
C LEU A 296 1.04 0.95 5.97
N VAL A 297 1.67 0.25 6.91
CA VAL A 297 3.14 0.15 6.97
C VAL A 297 3.67 -0.51 5.71
N GLY A 298 3.02 -1.57 5.22
CA GLY A 298 3.35 -2.23 3.97
C GLY A 298 3.30 -1.31 2.75
N VAL A 299 2.25 -0.49 2.61
CA VAL A 299 2.10 0.50 1.52
C VAL A 299 3.18 1.58 1.61
N SER A 300 3.47 2.09 2.81
CA SER A 300 4.54 3.07 3.01
C SER A 300 5.93 2.49 2.68
N ARG A 301 6.21 1.22 3.05
CA ARG A 301 7.47 0.54 2.72
C ARG A 301 7.60 0.14 1.24
N ALA A 302 6.51 -0.33 0.63
CA ALA A 302 6.47 -0.76 -0.76
C ALA A 302 6.40 0.42 -1.74
N GLY A 303 5.90 1.55 -1.27
CA GLY A 303 6.04 2.83 -1.95
C GLY A 303 7.51 3.11 -2.19
N ALA A 304 7.92 3.09 -3.45
CA ALA A 304 9.21 3.66 -3.78
C ALA A 304 9.18 5.12 -3.32
N ARG A 305 9.96 5.46 -2.29
CA ARG A 305 10.34 6.85 -1.96
C ARG A 305 11.26 7.42 -3.05
N GLN A 306 10.96 7.09 -4.29
CA GLN A 306 11.73 7.43 -5.45
C GLN A 306 11.06 8.66 -6.04
N VAL A 307 11.60 9.80 -5.65
CA VAL A 307 11.41 11.02 -6.42
C VAL A 307 12.44 11.01 -7.54
N LYS A 308 12.01 11.36 -8.74
CA LYS A 308 12.90 11.70 -9.84
C LYS A 308 12.68 13.16 -10.18
N ILE A 309 13.75 13.91 -10.37
CA ILE A 309 13.72 15.35 -10.57
C ILE A 309 13.99 15.69 -12.03
N SER A 310 13.19 16.59 -12.61
CA SER A 310 13.45 17.09 -13.96
C SER A 310 14.76 17.89 -13.99
N PRO A 311 15.51 17.87 -15.12
CA PRO A 311 16.71 18.69 -15.24
C PRO A 311 16.46 20.18 -14.97
N ALA A 312 15.31 20.71 -15.41
CA ALA A 312 14.93 22.10 -15.19
C ALA A 312 14.75 22.45 -13.71
N VAL A 313 14.09 21.57 -12.94
CA VAL A 313 13.92 21.77 -11.50
C VAL A 313 15.24 21.60 -10.77
N LEU A 314 16.10 20.68 -11.22
CA LEU A 314 17.43 20.50 -10.64
C LEU A 314 18.29 21.76 -10.78
N THR A 315 18.28 22.42 -11.95
CA THR A 315 18.97 23.70 -12.15
C THR A 315 18.45 24.77 -11.19
N ARG A 316 17.12 24.93 -11.08
CA ARG A 316 16.52 25.89 -10.13
C ARG A 316 16.85 25.55 -8.67
N ALA A 317 16.83 24.26 -8.30
CA ALA A 317 17.07 23.82 -6.94
C ALA A 317 18.50 24.12 -6.45
N ARG A 318 19.48 24.19 -7.37
CA ARG A 318 20.87 24.58 -7.07
C ARG A 318 20.99 26.06 -6.68
N GLU A 319 20.11 26.90 -7.19
CA GLU A 319 20.10 28.34 -6.91
C GLU A 319 19.41 28.68 -5.58
N LEU A 320 18.69 27.72 -4.98
CA LEU A 320 18.00 27.93 -3.70
C LEU A 320 18.99 27.97 -2.55
N THR A 321 18.83 28.97 -1.67
CA THR A 321 19.64 29.15 -0.47
C THR A 321 18.78 29.37 0.77
N GLY A 322 19.37 29.14 1.96
CA GLY A 322 18.74 29.35 3.26
C GLY A 322 17.37 28.68 3.41
N ALA A 323 16.42 29.41 3.99
CA ALA A 323 15.08 28.90 4.29
C ALA A 323 14.29 28.42 3.06
N ALA A 324 14.55 28.97 1.87
CA ALA A 324 13.88 28.50 0.64
C ALA A 324 14.35 27.09 0.24
N ARG A 325 15.65 26.81 0.41
CA ARG A 325 16.24 25.49 0.17
C ARG A 325 15.69 24.47 1.15
N GLU A 326 15.65 24.80 2.44
CA GLU A 326 15.10 23.92 3.48
C GLU A 326 13.64 23.56 3.21
N ARG A 327 12.80 24.54 2.84
CA ARG A 327 11.40 24.29 2.49
C ARG A 327 11.24 23.43 1.25
N PHE A 328 12.06 23.65 0.22
CA PHE A 328 12.08 22.81 -0.97
C PHE A 328 12.42 21.35 -0.63
N LEU A 329 13.50 21.13 0.13
CA LEU A 329 13.94 19.78 0.54
C LEU A 329 12.88 19.09 1.40
N LEU A 330 12.25 19.80 2.33
CA LEU A 330 11.16 19.28 3.15
C LEU A 330 9.95 18.88 2.30
N LEU A 331 9.56 19.71 1.33
CA LEU A 331 8.43 19.42 0.44
C LEU A 331 8.74 18.24 -0.49
N LEU A 332 10.00 18.10 -0.92
CA LEU A 332 10.48 17.00 -1.74
C LEU A 332 10.49 15.67 -0.98
N ASP A 333 10.93 15.68 0.28
CA ASP A 333 10.87 14.49 1.15
C ASP A 333 9.43 14.06 1.39
N ARG A 334 8.52 15.00 1.65
CA ARG A 334 7.09 14.73 1.81
C ARG A 334 6.46 14.16 0.54
N VAL A 335 6.75 14.73 -0.62
CA VAL A 335 6.17 14.24 -1.88
C VAL A 335 6.72 12.85 -2.26
N ALA A 336 7.87 12.43 -1.70
CA ALA A 336 8.37 11.07 -1.86
C ALA A 336 7.42 10.03 -1.25
N GLU A 337 6.70 10.38 -0.18
CA GLU A 337 5.77 9.49 0.51
C GLU A 337 4.43 9.36 -0.25
N PRO A 338 4.07 8.17 -0.78
CA PRO A 338 2.85 8.01 -1.59
C PRO A 338 1.56 8.31 -0.83
N LEU A 339 1.54 8.02 0.47
CA LEU A 339 0.39 8.35 1.32
C LEU A 339 0.22 9.87 1.42
N TRP A 340 1.31 10.61 1.64
CA TRP A 340 1.26 12.08 1.73
C TRP A 340 0.72 12.69 0.43
N ARG A 341 1.14 12.18 -0.74
CA ARG A 341 0.63 12.57 -2.05
C ARG A 341 -0.88 12.40 -2.19
N THR A 342 -1.47 11.38 -1.56
CA THR A 342 -2.92 11.14 -1.65
C THR A 342 -3.74 12.23 -0.93
N ARG A 343 -3.22 12.75 0.20
CA ARG A 343 -3.93 13.77 1.02
C ARG A 343 -3.68 15.19 0.55
N HIS A 344 -2.48 15.48 0.05
CA HIS A 344 -2.04 16.85 -0.22
C HIS A 344 -2.11 17.25 -1.70
N LEU A 345 -2.76 16.42 -2.52
CA LEU A 345 -3.07 16.78 -3.90
C LEU A 345 -3.94 18.03 -3.93
N HIS A 346 -3.35 19.12 -4.40
CA HIS A 346 -3.98 20.41 -4.54
C HIS A 346 -4.79 20.44 -5.84
N ALA A 347 -6.11 20.58 -5.71
CA ALA A 347 -6.96 20.82 -6.87
C ALA A 347 -6.53 22.14 -7.53
N PHE A 348 -5.97 22.04 -8.73
CA PHE A 348 -5.48 23.16 -9.52
C PHE A 348 -6.05 23.07 -10.93
N SER A 349 -6.72 24.12 -11.39
CA SER A 349 -7.33 24.14 -12.72
C SER A 349 -6.30 24.45 -13.80
N GLY A 350 -6.42 23.78 -14.95
CA GLY A 350 -5.65 24.13 -16.15
C GLY A 350 -4.45 23.23 -16.42
N THR A 351 -4.02 22.38 -15.49
CA THR A 351 -2.97 21.36 -15.72
C THR A 351 -3.54 19.94 -15.50
N ASP A 352 -2.91 18.95 -16.12
CA ASP A 352 -3.10 17.51 -15.85
C ASP A 352 -2.00 16.95 -14.93
N LEU A 353 -1.07 17.79 -14.47
CA LEU A 353 -0.05 17.44 -13.47
C LEU A 353 -0.64 17.35 -12.06
N GLU A 354 -0.05 16.51 -11.22
CA GLU A 354 -0.33 16.44 -9.79
C GLU A 354 0.36 17.59 -9.06
N VAL A 355 -0.42 18.47 -8.42
CA VAL A 355 0.10 19.68 -7.75
C VAL A 355 0.09 19.49 -6.24
N TYR A 356 1.17 19.87 -5.57
CA TYR A 356 1.36 19.71 -4.12
C TYR A 356 1.78 21.00 -3.46
N LYS A 357 1.29 21.23 -2.24
CA LYS A 357 1.64 22.37 -1.39
C LYS A 357 1.71 22.02 0.08
N GLN A 358 2.46 22.81 0.85
CA GLN A 358 2.50 22.72 2.31
C GLN A 358 1.68 23.82 2.95
N GLY A 359 0.42 23.53 3.30
CA GLY A 359 -0.44 24.52 3.97
C GLY A 359 -0.72 25.76 3.11
N ASN A 360 -0.69 26.94 3.72
CA ASN A 360 -0.99 28.21 3.07
C ASN A 360 0.27 29.03 2.76
N VAL A 361 1.20 28.43 2.02
CA VAL A 361 2.46 29.03 1.56
C VAL A 361 2.47 29.16 0.04
N PRO A 362 3.30 30.02 -0.57
CA PRO A 362 3.36 30.20 -2.03
C PRO A 362 3.98 28.99 -2.78
N GLU A 363 4.73 28.13 -2.11
CA GLU A 363 5.48 27.04 -2.75
C GLU A 363 4.58 25.96 -3.37
N ARG A 364 4.87 25.53 -4.61
CA ARG A 364 4.21 24.42 -5.30
C ARG A 364 5.22 23.47 -5.93
N LEU A 365 4.99 22.17 -5.79
CA LEU A 365 5.56 21.14 -6.66
C LEU A 365 4.49 20.66 -7.62
N ALA A 366 4.83 20.46 -8.89
CA ALA A 366 3.95 19.80 -9.86
C ALA A 366 4.68 18.64 -10.52
N GLY A 367 4.03 17.50 -10.65
CA GLY A 367 4.67 16.29 -11.18
C GLY A 367 3.70 15.22 -11.65
N ILE A 368 4.27 14.04 -11.92
CA ILE A 368 3.57 12.89 -12.49
C ILE A 368 3.91 11.68 -11.62
N THR A 369 2.92 10.97 -11.08
CA THR A 369 3.17 9.67 -10.45
C THR A 369 3.09 8.55 -11.49
N ARG A 370 4.18 7.81 -11.69
CA ARG A 370 4.22 6.64 -12.60
C ARG A 370 5.04 5.50 -11.99
N ASP A 371 4.48 4.30 -12.01
CA ASP A 371 5.11 3.09 -11.46
C ASP A 371 5.60 3.24 -10.00
N GLY A 372 4.84 3.99 -9.19
CA GLY A 372 5.14 4.26 -7.78
C GLY A 372 6.16 5.38 -7.53
N ALA A 373 6.93 5.79 -8.54
CA ALA A 373 7.84 6.93 -8.47
C ALA A 373 7.12 8.25 -8.77
N PHE A 374 7.55 9.32 -8.09
CA PHE A 374 7.06 10.66 -8.35
C PHE A 374 8.08 11.43 -9.21
N TYR A 375 7.66 11.84 -10.40
CA TYR A 375 8.47 12.60 -11.34
C TYR A 375 8.18 14.09 -11.16
N LEU A 376 9.06 14.79 -10.44
CA LEU A 376 8.95 16.22 -10.17
C LEU A 376 9.25 17.04 -11.43
N CYS A 377 8.21 17.58 -12.04
CA CYS A 377 8.26 18.29 -13.31
C CYS A 377 8.61 19.77 -13.12
N GLU A 378 7.94 20.43 -12.17
CA GLU A 378 8.10 21.87 -11.88
C GLU A 378 8.13 22.16 -10.37
N TYR A 379 8.89 23.19 -10.01
CA TYR A 379 8.89 23.80 -8.68
C TYR A 379 8.70 25.31 -8.81
N TYR A 380 7.86 25.85 -7.93
CA TYR A 380 7.58 27.27 -7.83
C TYR A 380 7.71 27.72 -6.37
N GLY A 381 8.43 28.81 -6.14
CA GLY A 381 8.52 29.47 -4.84
C GLY A 381 7.60 30.69 -4.68
N ASP A 382 6.97 31.12 -5.77
CA ASP A 382 6.23 32.39 -5.87
C ASP A 382 4.79 32.15 -6.35
N HIS A 383 3.84 32.86 -5.72
CA HIS A 383 2.41 32.70 -5.97
C HIS A 383 1.99 33.10 -7.38
N ASP A 384 2.41 34.29 -7.81
CA ASP A 384 1.99 34.88 -9.07
C ASP A 384 2.58 34.09 -10.25
N LEU A 385 3.79 33.56 -10.06
CA LEU A 385 4.48 32.81 -11.09
C LEU A 385 3.79 31.46 -11.38
N TYR A 386 3.35 30.73 -10.36
CA TYR A 386 2.65 29.46 -10.61
C TYR A 386 1.25 29.66 -11.18
N GLU A 387 0.50 30.70 -10.77
CA GLU A 387 -0.83 30.95 -11.32
C GLU A 387 -0.80 31.23 -12.83
N LYS A 388 0.26 31.88 -13.30
CA LYS A 388 0.44 32.22 -14.71
C LYS A 388 0.99 31.06 -15.54
N ASP A 389 1.97 30.32 -15.01
CA ASP A 389 2.73 29.34 -15.80
C ASP A 389 2.16 27.91 -15.68
N LEU A 390 1.79 27.47 -14.48
CA LEU A 390 1.37 26.09 -14.23
C LEU A 390 0.16 25.63 -15.08
N PRO A 391 -0.86 26.46 -15.38
CA PRO A 391 -1.94 26.07 -16.30
C PRO A 391 -1.49 25.72 -17.74
N ARG A 392 -0.26 26.07 -18.12
CA ARG A 392 0.30 25.78 -19.46
C ARG A 392 1.16 24.53 -19.48
N ARG A 393 1.44 23.95 -18.31
CA ARG A 393 2.25 22.74 -18.14
C ARG A 393 1.35 21.52 -18.25
N LYS A 394 1.75 20.58 -19.09
CA LYS A 394 0.98 19.36 -19.39
C LYS A 394 1.85 18.12 -19.34
N GLU A 395 1.29 16.98 -18.93
CA GLU A 395 1.99 15.70 -18.78
C GLU A 395 2.80 15.34 -20.03
N HIS A 396 2.19 15.45 -21.21
CA HIS A 396 2.83 15.09 -22.49
C HIS A 396 4.07 15.92 -22.87
N GLN A 397 4.33 17.04 -22.18
CA GLN A 397 5.50 17.87 -22.41
C GLN A 397 6.77 17.32 -21.74
N TYR A 398 6.62 16.39 -20.80
CA TYR A 398 7.73 15.86 -20.01
C TYR A 398 8.14 14.46 -20.49
N ARG A 399 9.42 14.31 -20.81
CA ARG A 399 10.04 13.02 -21.13
C ARG A 399 10.61 12.41 -19.87
N LEU A 400 9.88 11.48 -19.26
CA LEU A 400 10.21 10.92 -17.94
C LEU A 400 11.57 10.22 -17.88
N GLU A 401 12.05 9.69 -19.00
CA GLU A 401 13.38 9.11 -19.15
C GLU A 401 14.53 10.10 -18.91
N THR A 402 14.28 11.41 -18.98
CA THR A 402 15.28 12.45 -18.72
C THR A 402 15.44 12.81 -17.24
N PHE A 403 14.58 12.27 -16.37
CA PHE A 403 14.54 12.65 -14.97
C PHE A 403 15.57 11.84 -14.17
N LEU A 404 16.26 12.52 -13.25
CA LEU A 404 17.31 11.90 -12.45
C LEU A 404 16.76 11.42 -11.11
N PRO A 405 17.16 10.24 -10.61
CA PRO A 405 16.81 9.80 -9.27
C PRO A 405 17.29 10.78 -8.21
N TRP A 406 16.38 11.20 -7.33
CA TRP A 406 16.72 11.99 -6.15
C TRP A 406 17.35 11.09 -5.08
N GLN A 407 18.57 11.40 -4.68
CA GLN A 407 19.37 10.70 -3.66
C GLN A 407 19.79 11.65 -2.54
N GLY A 408 18.99 12.69 -2.29
CA GLY A 408 19.32 13.77 -1.35
C GLY A 408 20.19 14.84 -1.98
N GLU A 409 20.85 15.64 -1.15
CA GLU A 409 21.66 16.78 -1.62
C GLU A 409 22.79 16.39 -2.58
N ALA A 410 23.28 15.14 -2.53
CA ALA A 410 24.25 14.61 -3.47
C ALA A 410 23.78 14.68 -4.94
N THR A 411 22.47 14.62 -5.19
CA THR A 411 21.90 14.80 -6.54
C THR A 411 22.05 16.23 -7.04
N LEU A 412 22.12 17.22 -6.15
CA LEU A 412 22.37 18.61 -6.52
C LEU A 412 23.81 18.81 -6.99
N THR A 413 24.77 18.05 -6.49
CA THR A 413 26.20 18.16 -6.83
C THR A 413 26.66 17.24 -7.97
N ALA A 414 25.97 16.11 -8.21
CA ALA A 414 26.41 15.03 -9.13
C ALA A 414 26.42 15.33 -10.65
N LEU A 415 26.27 16.58 -11.12
CA LEU A 415 26.44 16.91 -12.56
C LEU A 415 27.56 17.92 -12.84
N GLU A 416 28.41 18.23 -11.86
CA GLU A 416 29.58 19.09 -12.11
C GLU A 416 30.71 18.34 -12.85
N GLU A 417 30.74 17.01 -12.81
CA GLU A 417 31.84 16.22 -13.42
C GLU A 417 31.65 15.90 -14.91
N GLU A 418 30.44 16.00 -15.48
CA GLU A 418 30.21 15.67 -16.91
C GLU A 418 30.24 16.88 -17.85
N ALA A 419 30.38 18.11 -17.35
CA ALA A 419 30.25 19.33 -18.14
C ALA A 419 31.46 20.30 -18.09
N ALA A 420 32.63 19.86 -17.62
CA ALA A 420 33.86 20.64 -17.77
C ALA A 420 34.58 20.23 -19.07
N PRO A 421 34.61 21.07 -20.12
CA PRO A 421 35.47 20.81 -21.26
C PRO A 421 36.93 21.02 -20.84
N ASP A 422 37.75 20.07 -21.27
CA ASP A 422 39.21 20.04 -21.27
C ASP A 422 39.84 21.46 -21.36
N GLN A 423 40.12 22.07 -20.21
CA GLN A 423 41.00 23.23 -20.12
C GLN A 423 42.26 22.78 -19.39
N ALA A 424 43.31 22.57 -20.19
CA ALA A 424 44.68 22.43 -19.75
C ALA A 424 45.02 23.56 -18.77
N GLU A 425 45.23 23.21 -17.49
CA GLU A 425 45.65 24.13 -16.45
C GLU A 425 47.06 24.68 -16.77
N ALA A 426 47.15 26.01 -16.86
CA ALA A 426 48.41 26.73 -16.68
C ALA A 426 48.78 26.73 -15.18
N PRO A 427 50.08 26.64 -14.83
CA PRO A 427 50.49 26.41 -13.46
C PRO A 427 50.42 27.72 -12.65
N GLY A 428 49.42 27.83 -11.77
CA GLY A 428 49.23 29.01 -10.92
C GLY A 428 48.91 28.62 -9.48
N ARG A 429 49.94 28.74 -8.60
CA ARG A 429 49.92 28.71 -7.13
C ARG A 429 49.11 27.58 -6.47
N ALA A 430 49.84 26.56 -6.03
CA ALA A 430 49.33 25.52 -5.13
C ALA A 430 48.69 26.15 -3.88
N ASP A 431 47.38 26.00 -3.76
CA ASP A 431 46.65 26.14 -2.50
C ASP A 431 46.90 24.87 -1.66
N PRO A 432 47.67 24.95 -0.56
CA PRO A 432 47.97 23.79 0.28
C PRO A 432 46.70 23.19 0.90
N ALA A 433 45.67 24.00 1.17
CA ALA A 433 44.43 23.56 1.79
C ALA A 433 43.56 22.76 0.81
N GLY A 434 43.45 23.22 -0.44
CA GLY A 434 42.75 22.49 -1.51
C GLY A 434 43.41 21.16 -1.88
N LEU A 435 44.75 21.08 -1.85
CA LEU A 435 45.48 19.82 -2.06
C LEU A 435 45.28 18.84 -0.90
N ALA A 436 45.33 19.34 0.35
CA ALA A 436 45.08 18.53 1.55
C ALA A 436 43.65 17.97 1.58
N LEU A 437 42.65 18.77 1.21
CA LEU A 437 41.25 18.33 1.17
C LEU A 437 41.03 17.24 0.11
N ARG A 438 41.61 17.41 -1.09
CA ARG A 438 41.55 16.39 -2.16
C ARG A 438 42.25 15.10 -1.77
N GLN A 439 43.33 15.18 -0.98
CA GLN A 439 44.04 14.01 -0.47
C GLN A 439 43.20 13.28 0.60
N LEU A 440 42.59 14.04 1.51
CA LEU A 440 41.69 13.51 2.54
C LEU A 440 40.45 12.83 1.93
N GLU A 441 39.89 13.41 0.87
CA GLU A 441 38.74 12.84 0.15
C GLU A 441 39.10 11.53 -0.57
N ARG A 442 40.31 11.44 -1.15
CA ARG A 442 40.82 10.21 -1.76
C ARG A 442 41.04 9.12 -0.72
N GLU A 443 41.67 9.44 0.41
CA GLU A 443 41.87 8.50 1.53
C GLU A 443 40.53 8.04 2.12
N LYS A 444 39.54 8.94 2.27
CA LYS A 444 38.19 8.60 2.73
C LYS A 444 37.45 7.68 1.76
N LEU A 445 37.60 7.89 0.45
CA LEU A 445 37.01 7.02 -0.57
C LEU A 445 37.68 5.64 -0.58
N GLU A 446 39.00 5.58 -0.38
CA GLU A 446 39.74 4.33 -0.30
C GLU A 446 39.38 3.52 0.95
N MET A 447 39.26 4.18 2.12
CA MET A 447 38.75 3.56 3.34
C MET A 447 37.33 3.03 3.18
N ARG A 448 36.43 3.77 2.52
CA ARG A 448 35.06 3.29 2.23
C ARG A 448 35.05 2.05 1.34
N ARG A 449 35.95 1.98 0.36
CA ARG A 449 36.11 0.78 -0.50
C ARG A 449 36.65 -0.41 0.29
N GLN A 450 37.60 -0.19 1.20
CA GLN A 450 38.11 -1.24 2.09
C GLN A 450 37.03 -1.74 3.06
N LEU A 451 36.23 -0.84 3.65
CA LEU A 451 35.13 -1.19 4.54
C LEU A 451 34.08 -2.06 3.84
N ALA A 452 33.65 -1.66 2.63
CA ALA A 452 32.70 -2.45 1.85
C ALA A 452 33.24 -3.84 1.46
N LYS A 453 34.57 -3.97 1.29
CA LYS A 453 35.23 -5.27 1.02
C LYS A 453 35.24 -6.15 2.27
N LEU A 454 35.53 -5.58 3.44
CA LEU A 454 35.49 -6.27 4.73
C LEU A 454 34.07 -6.71 5.09
N GLU A 455 33.06 -5.87 4.89
CA GLU A 455 31.66 -6.21 5.13
C GLU A 455 31.20 -7.40 4.29
N ARG A 456 31.63 -7.49 3.02
CA ARG A 456 31.39 -8.68 2.19
C ARG A 456 32.09 -9.91 2.73
N GLN A 457 33.35 -9.80 3.14
CA GLN A 457 34.09 -10.94 3.71
C GLN A 457 33.45 -11.45 5.01
N VAL A 458 32.95 -10.55 5.87
CA VAL A 458 32.23 -10.94 7.09
C VAL A 458 30.93 -11.67 6.76
N LYS A 459 30.18 -11.17 5.77
CA LYS A 459 28.94 -11.82 5.32
C LYS A 459 29.20 -13.23 4.76
N ASP A 460 30.22 -13.37 3.92
CA ASP A 460 30.62 -14.66 3.33
C ASP A 460 31.05 -15.65 4.43
N LEU A 461 31.81 -15.20 5.43
CA LEU A 461 32.21 -16.02 6.58
C LEU A 461 31.01 -16.42 7.45
N GLN A 462 30.03 -15.53 7.65
CA GLN A 462 28.81 -15.84 8.39
C GLN A 462 27.94 -16.87 7.67
N GLU A 463 27.86 -16.82 6.34
CA GLU A 463 27.17 -17.83 5.53
C GLU A 463 27.90 -19.17 5.55
N GLN A 464 29.23 -19.18 5.52
CA GLN A 464 30.04 -20.40 5.68
C GLN A 464 29.84 -21.05 7.06
N LEU A 465 29.85 -20.25 8.14
CA LEU A 465 29.60 -20.72 9.50
C LEU A 465 28.16 -21.25 9.68
N ARG A 466 27.18 -20.65 9.01
CA ARG A 466 25.80 -21.15 9.00
C ARG A 466 25.73 -22.52 8.31
N HIS A 467 26.37 -22.66 7.15
CA HIS A 467 26.42 -23.92 6.42
C HIS A 467 27.20 -25.03 7.15
N GLU A 468 28.28 -24.70 7.88
CA GLU A 468 28.97 -25.66 8.74
C GLU A 468 28.09 -26.11 9.91
N ARG A 469 27.40 -25.18 10.59
CA ARG A 469 26.47 -25.51 11.68
C ARG A 469 25.26 -26.33 11.24
N GLU A 470 24.84 -26.22 9.98
CA GLU A 470 23.79 -27.06 9.40
C GLU A 470 24.32 -28.45 8.99
N ARG A 471 25.63 -28.59 8.71
CA ARG A 471 26.27 -29.87 8.36
C ARG A 471 26.70 -30.68 9.58
N THR A 472 27.18 -30.04 10.63
CA THR A 472 27.43 -30.68 11.94
C THR A 472 26.16 -30.53 12.76
N GLY A 473 25.32 -31.57 12.77
CA GLY A 473 24.15 -31.64 13.66
C GLY A 473 24.54 -31.40 15.14
N PRO A 474 23.56 -31.20 16.04
CA PRO A 474 23.83 -30.70 17.37
C PRO A 474 24.41 -31.80 18.28
N GLU A 475 25.69 -32.12 18.14
CA GLU A 475 26.46 -32.85 19.14
C GLU A 475 27.96 -32.53 19.00
N GLU A 476 28.54 -32.18 20.15
CA GLU A 476 29.96 -31.92 20.42
C GLU A 476 30.60 -30.63 19.83
N THR A 477 30.60 -29.57 20.64
CA THR A 477 31.85 -28.88 21.02
C THR A 477 31.60 -28.05 22.28
N GLY A 478 32.15 -28.52 23.39
CA GLY A 478 32.30 -27.72 24.58
C GLY A 478 33.45 -26.72 24.44
N LYS A 479 33.31 -25.60 25.15
CA LYS A 479 34.34 -24.58 25.49
C LYS A 479 34.87 -23.69 24.34
N GLU A 480 34.26 -22.52 24.18
CA GLU A 480 34.76 -21.22 24.67
C GLU A 480 33.77 -20.14 24.18
N VAL A 481 33.16 -19.42 25.11
CA VAL A 481 32.31 -18.27 24.77
C VAL A 481 33.24 -17.13 24.42
N VAL A 482 33.48 -16.91 23.12
CA VAL A 482 33.98 -15.62 22.65
C VAL A 482 32.78 -14.71 22.57
N GLU A 483 32.70 -13.76 23.51
CA GLU A 483 31.67 -12.72 23.50
C GLU A 483 31.68 -11.98 22.14
N PRO A 484 30.49 -11.65 21.59
CA PRO A 484 30.42 -10.89 20.36
C PRO A 484 31.09 -9.52 20.57
N VAL A 485 32.07 -9.19 19.73
CA VAL A 485 32.67 -7.86 19.73
C VAL A 485 31.56 -6.86 19.40
N ASP A 486 31.26 -6.01 20.38
CA ASP A 486 30.25 -4.97 20.27
C ASP A 486 30.71 -3.89 19.29
N ILE A 487 30.13 -3.90 18.08
CA ILE A 487 30.48 -2.98 16.99
C ILE A 487 30.03 -1.54 17.31
N GLU A 488 29.26 -1.30 18.39
CA GLU A 488 28.96 0.06 18.87
C GLU A 488 30.14 0.76 19.55
N TYR A 489 31.20 0.05 19.99
CA TYR A 489 32.34 0.69 20.64
C TYR A 489 33.26 1.48 19.68
N ILE A 490 33.19 1.21 18.38
CA ILE A 490 34.02 1.91 17.36
C ILE A 490 33.36 3.22 16.87
N LYS A 491 32.08 3.47 17.19
CA LYS A 491 31.40 4.70 16.78
C LYS A 491 31.69 5.92 17.65
N ASN A 492 32.36 5.76 18.80
CA ASN A 492 32.63 6.85 19.75
C ASN A 492 34.08 7.33 19.82
N ILE A 493 34.94 7.01 18.85
CA ILE A 493 36.36 7.47 18.84
C ILE A 493 36.56 8.79 18.06
N ASN A 494 35.49 9.53 17.68
CA ASN A 494 35.63 10.74 16.85
C ASN A 494 34.94 12.00 17.39
N THR A 495 34.79 12.14 18.72
CA THR A 495 34.22 13.38 19.30
C THR A 495 35.05 14.07 20.39
N ASP A 496 36.21 13.55 20.80
CA ASP A 496 37.07 14.23 21.79
C ASP A 496 38.46 14.51 21.21
N GLU A 497 38.57 15.52 20.35
CA GLU A 497 39.85 16.24 20.06
C GLU A 497 39.53 17.47 19.17
N ALA A 498 38.84 18.46 19.75
CA ALA A 498 38.72 19.80 19.17
C ALA A 498 38.30 20.80 20.27
N ASP A 499 39.09 20.90 21.33
CA ASP A 499 39.07 22.02 22.29
C ASP A 499 40.50 22.16 22.85
N ASP A 500 41.40 22.74 22.05
CA ASP A 500 42.62 23.44 22.49
C ASP A 500 43.27 24.13 21.27
N GLU A 501 42.77 25.33 20.92
CA GLU A 501 43.51 26.56 20.55
C GLU A 501 42.56 27.69 20.08
#